data_AF-A0A7J7EWR3-F1
#
_entry.id   AF-A0A7J7EWR3-F1
#
_cell.length_a   1.000
_cell.length_b   1.000
_cell.length_c   1.000
_cell.angle_alpha   90.00
_cell.angle_beta   90.00
_cell.angle_gamma   90.00
#
_symmetry.space_group_name_H-M   'P 1'
#
loop_
_entity.id
_entity.type
_entity.pdbx_description
1 polymer ?
#
loop_
_entity_poly.entity_id
_entity_poly.type
_entity_poly.pdbx_seq_one_letter_code
_entity_poly.pdbx_strand_id
1 'polypeptide(L)'
;MSLPDPHIFPQVEVLEGKDAGKQGKVVQVIRQRNWVVLEGLNTHYRYVGKTKDYRGTMVPSEAPLLHHQVKLVDPVDRKPTEVEWRFTEAGERVRVSTRSGRIIPKPEFPRADGIIPETWIDGPKDTSVEDALERTYVPRLKTLEEEVMEAMGIQETRRHKKVYWY
;
A
#
# COMPACT_ATOMS: atom_id res chain seq x y z
N MET A 1 -5.18 -1.94 -20.87
CA MET A 1 -6.22 -1.85 -19.81
C MET A 1 -5.55 -2.00 -18.46
N SER A 2 -5.30 -0.90 -17.74
CA SER A 2 -4.74 -0.95 -16.40
C SER A 2 -5.80 -1.48 -15.43
N LEU A 3 -5.60 -2.70 -14.93
CA LEU A 3 -6.47 -3.24 -13.90
C LEU A 3 -6.47 -2.31 -12.67
N PRO A 4 -7.63 -2.08 -12.05
CA PRO A 4 -7.74 -1.20 -10.89
C PRO A 4 -6.80 -1.67 -9.78
N ASP A 5 -6.12 -0.73 -9.12
CA ASP A 5 -5.26 -1.02 -7.97
C ASP A 5 -6.04 -1.89 -6.98
N PRO A 6 -5.64 -3.16 -6.78
CA PRO A 6 -6.37 -4.04 -5.90
C PRO A 6 -5.91 -3.74 -4.48
N HIS A 7 -6.40 -2.60 -3.99
CA HIS A 7 -6.45 -2.30 -2.59
C HIS A 7 -7.20 -3.43 -1.90
N ILE A 8 -6.66 -3.86 -0.77
CA ILE A 8 -7.26 -4.86 0.09
C ILE A 8 -8.74 -4.52 0.24
N PHE A 9 -9.59 -5.43 -0.20
CA PHE A 9 -11.02 -5.20 -0.26
C PHE A 9 -11.62 -5.57 1.11
N PRO A 10 -12.65 -4.84 1.58
CA PRO A 10 -13.19 -5.06 2.93
C PRO A 10 -13.76 -6.46 3.04
N GLN A 11 -14.53 -6.88 2.02
CA GLN A 11 -15.13 -8.20 1.97
C GLN A 11 -15.40 -8.58 0.51
N VAL A 12 -15.11 -9.83 0.20
CA VAL A 12 -15.33 -10.39 -1.13
C VAL A 12 -15.96 -11.77 -1.02
N GLU A 13 -16.68 -12.16 -2.05
CA GLU A 13 -17.36 -13.46 -2.15
C GLU A 13 -16.69 -14.32 -3.21
N VAL A 14 -16.48 -15.59 -2.88
CA VAL A 14 -15.93 -16.59 -3.80
C VAL A 14 -17.04 -17.09 -4.71
N LEU A 15 -16.85 -16.99 -6.03
CA LEU A 15 -17.82 -17.44 -7.01
C LEU A 15 -17.70 -18.94 -7.32
N GLU A 16 -16.47 -19.44 -7.39
CA GLU A 16 -16.18 -20.82 -7.78
C GLU A 16 -15.08 -21.44 -6.92
N GLY A 17 -15.10 -22.78 -6.83
CA GLY A 17 -14.16 -23.56 -6.02
C GLY A 17 -14.80 -24.18 -4.78
N LYS A 18 -13.94 -24.69 -3.88
CA LYS A 18 -14.36 -25.45 -2.69
C LYS A 18 -15.24 -24.64 -1.73
N ASP A 19 -15.01 -23.34 -1.67
CA ASP A 19 -15.66 -22.41 -0.74
C ASP A 19 -16.60 -21.42 -1.46
N ALA A 20 -17.17 -21.81 -2.59
CA ALA A 20 -18.11 -20.99 -3.36
C ALA A 20 -19.30 -20.51 -2.50
N GLY A 21 -19.68 -19.24 -2.67
CA GLY A 21 -20.73 -18.55 -1.91
C GLY A 21 -20.32 -18.07 -0.52
N LYS A 22 -19.09 -18.38 -0.06
CA LYS A 22 -18.58 -17.84 1.20
C LYS A 22 -17.95 -16.48 0.99
N GLN A 23 -18.08 -15.63 2.02
CA GLN A 23 -17.50 -14.30 2.06
C GLN A 23 -16.26 -14.31 2.95
N GLY A 24 -15.22 -13.62 2.52
CA GLY A 24 -13.95 -13.53 3.23
C GLY A 24 -13.29 -12.17 3.09
N LYS A 25 -12.38 -11.88 4.02
CA LYS A 25 -11.54 -10.70 3.97
C LYS A 25 -10.31 -10.98 3.12
N VAL A 26 -9.89 -10.00 2.32
CA VAL A 26 -8.66 -10.11 1.53
C VAL A 26 -7.47 -9.83 2.45
N VAL A 27 -6.53 -10.76 2.53
CA VAL A 27 -5.32 -10.60 3.35
C VAL A 27 -4.17 -10.08 2.49
N GLN A 28 -4.06 -10.60 1.27
CA GLN A 28 -2.95 -10.27 0.37
C GLN A 28 -3.44 -10.20 -1.07
N VAL A 29 -2.87 -9.27 -1.84
CA VAL A 29 -3.04 -9.22 -3.28
C VAL A 29 -1.69 -9.19 -3.98
N ILE A 30 -1.53 -10.02 -5.00
CA ILE A 30 -0.34 -10.11 -5.84
C ILE A 30 -0.70 -9.63 -7.25
N ARG A 31 -0.32 -8.39 -7.55
CA ARG A 31 -0.70 -7.69 -8.79
C ARG A 31 -0.12 -8.33 -10.05
N GLN A 32 1.10 -8.85 -9.98
CA GLN A 32 1.82 -9.39 -11.13
C GLN A 32 1.11 -10.60 -11.75
N ARG A 33 0.37 -11.35 -10.93
CA ARG A 33 -0.33 -12.58 -11.34
C ARG A 33 -1.85 -12.48 -11.21
N ASN A 34 -2.37 -11.31 -10.81
CA ASN A 34 -3.78 -11.09 -10.49
C ASN A 34 -4.34 -12.09 -9.46
N TRP A 35 -3.54 -12.39 -8.43
CA TRP A 35 -3.91 -13.31 -7.36
C TRP A 35 -4.41 -12.57 -6.13
N VAL A 36 -5.46 -13.09 -5.53
CA VAL A 36 -6.09 -12.60 -4.30
C VAL A 36 -6.09 -13.73 -3.28
N VAL A 37 -5.63 -13.47 -2.07
CA VAL A 37 -5.61 -14.43 -0.97
C VAL A 37 -6.64 -14.00 0.07
N LEU A 38 -7.52 -14.92 0.44
CA LEU A 38 -8.63 -14.69 1.37
C LEU A 38 -8.37 -15.39 2.69
N GLU A 39 -8.71 -14.72 3.79
CA GLU A 39 -8.52 -15.25 5.14
C GLU A 39 -9.34 -16.53 5.35
N GLY A 40 -8.67 -17.66 5.60
CA GLY A 40 -9.31 -18.93 5.93
C GLY A 40 -10.13 -19.60 4.82
N LEU A 41 -10.19 -19.03 3.61
CA LEU A 41 -10.92 -19.58 2.45
C LEU A 41 -9.97 -20.14 1.41
N ASN A 42 -10.45 -21.12 0.63
CA ASN A 42 -9.68 -21.85 -0.37
C ASN A 42 -8.40 -22.45 0.23
N THR A 43 -8.53 -23.07 1.40
CA THR A 43 -7.40 -23.59 2.18
C THR A 43 -7.09 -25.06 1.87
N HIS A 44 -5.81 -25.37 1.88
CA HIS A 44 -5.27 -26.73 1.85
C HIS A 44 -4.41 -26.97 3.09
N TYR A 45 -4.38 -28.20 3.57
CA TYR A 45 -3.57 -28.55 4.74
C TYR A 45 -2.13 -28.84 4.33
N ARG A 46 -1.17 -28.26 5.06
CA ARG A 46 0.25 -28.57 4.91
C ARG A 46 0.92 -28.72 6.27
N TYR A 47 1.98 -29.52 6.34
CA TYR A 47 2.79 -29.64 7.55
C TYR A 47 3.90 -28.59 7.55
N VAL A 48 4.02 -27.82 8.63
CA VAL A 48 5.06 -26.79 8.82
C VAL A 48 5.99 -27.21 9.95
N GLY A 49 7.27 -26.85 9.83
CA GLY A 49 8.28 -27.13 10.88
C GLY A 49 8.70 -28.59 10.99
N LYS A 50 8.56 -29.39 9.92
CA LYS A 50 8.98 -30.79 9.90
C LYS A 50 10.51 -30.90 10.01
N THR A 51 10.99 -31.69 10.96
CA THR A 51 12.41 -32.09 11.10
C THR A 51 12.54 -33.61 11.00
N LYS A 52 13.76 -34.15 11.16
CA LYS A 52 13.96 -35.62 11.16
C LYS A 52 13.21 -36.30 12.30
N ASP A 53 13.17 -35.67 13.47
CA ASP A 53 12.58 -36.24 14.69
C ASP A 53 11.14 -35.75 14.95
N TYR A 54 10.69 -34.70 14.26
CA TYR A 54 9.36 -34.13 14.41
C TYR A 54 8.57 -34.10 13.10
N ARG A 55 7.38 -34.72 13.12
CA ARG A 55 6.48 -34.83 11.96
C ARG A 55 5.95 -33.49 11.42
N GLY A 56 6.09 -32.40 12.17
CA GLY A 56 5.53 -31.09 11.84
C GLY A 56 4.11 -30.88 12.39
N THR A 57 3.68 -29.63 12.43
CA THR A 57 2.30 -29.25 12.78
C THR A 57 1.49 -29.11 11.49
N MET A 58 0.31 -29.74 11.44
CA MET A 58 -0.62 -29.55 10.33
C MET A 58 -1.30 -28.19 10.46
N VAL A 59 -1.11 -27.32 9.48
CA VAL A 59 -1.67 -25.96 9.46
C VAL A 59 -2.44 -25.76 8.14
N PRO A 60 -3.64 -25.15 8.18
CA PRO A 60 -4.32 -24.72 6.95
C PRO A 60 -3.53 -23.58 6.31
N SER A 61 -3.30 -23.67 5.00
CA SER A 61 -2.64 -22.65 4.20
C SER A 61 -3.61 -22.18 3.12
N GLU A 62 -3.81 -20.87 3.03
CA GLU A 62 -4.63 -20.25 1.98
C GLU A 62 -3.99 -20.45 0.62
N ALA A 63 -4.80 -20.75 -0.39
CA ALA A 63 -4.39 -20.76 -1.80
C ALA A 63 -4.92 -19.51 -2.52
N PRO A 64 -4.12 -18.92 -3.43
CA PRO A 64 -4.54 -17.74 -4.18
C PRO A 64 -5.70 -18.08 -5.13
N LEU A 65 -6.63 -17.13 -5.25
CA LEU A 65 -7.71 -17.11 -6.23
C LEU A 65 -7.43 -16.06 -7.31
N LEU A 66 -7.95 -16.27 -8.51
CA LEU A 66 -7.88 -15.26 -9.57
C LEU A 66 -8.98 -14.20 -9.38
N HIS A 67 -8.73 -12.98 -9.88
CA HIS A 67 -9.67 -11.86 -9.73
C HIS A 67 -11.09 -12.13 -10.24
N HIS A 68 -11.28 -12.99 -11.26
CA HIS A 68 -12.60 -13.31 -11.82
C HIS A 68 -13.37 -14.34 -10.98
N GLN A 69 -12.68 -15.06 -10.09
CA GLN A 69 -13.27 -16.07 -9.21
C GLN A 69 -13.85 -15.45 -7.93
N VAL A 70 -13.72 -14.13 -7.79
CA VAL A 70 -14.03 -13.39 -6.59
C VAL A 70 -14.78 -12.11 -6.98
N LYS A 71 -15.87 -11.78 -6.29
CA LYS A 71 -16.62 -10.51 -6.47
C LYS A 71 -16.66 -9.68 -5.21
N LEU A 72 -16.80 -8.37 -5.39
CA LEU A 72 -16.97 -7.45 -4.28
C LEU A 72 -18.36 -7.61 -3.68
N VAL A 73 -18.43 -7.56 -2.35
CA VAL A 73 -19.68 -7.63 -1.62
C VAL A 73 -20.19 -6.20 -1.39
N ASP A 74 -21.45 -5.97 -1.70
CA ASP A 74 -22.11 -4.69 -1.39
C ASP A 74 -22.29 -4.56 0.13
N PRO A 75 -21.84 -3.47 0.76
CA PRO A 75 -21.98 -3.29 2.21
C PRO A 75 -23.43 -3.27 2.70
N VAL A 76 -24.41 -3.02 1.81
CA VAL A 76 -25.84 -2.95 2.18
C VAL A 76 -26.49 -4.31 2.18
N ASP A 77 -26.46 -4.95 1.01
CA ASP A 77 -27.24 -6.16 0.75
C ASP A 77 -26.43 -7.42 1.08
N ARG A 78 -25.12 -7.27 1.34
CA ARG A 78 -24.16 -8.38 1.48
C ARG A 78 -24.22 -9.38 0.34
N LYS A 79 -24.50 -8.90 -0.87
CA LYS A 79 -24.57 -9.69 -2.11
C LYS A 79 -23.37 -9.38 -3.00
N PRO A 80 -22.94 -10.32 -3.85
CA PRO A 80 -21.88 -10.08 -4.81
C PRO A 80 -22.36 -9.05 -5.85
N THR A 81 -21.52 -8.08 -6.14
CA THR A 81 -21.81 -6.96 -7.03
C THR A 81 -20.64 -6.64 -7.95
N GLU A 82 -20.97 -6.06 -9.09
CA GLU A 82 -20.01 -5.43 -9.99
C GLU A 82 -19.84 -3.97 -9.61
N VAL A 83 -18.66 -3.44 -9.87
CA VAL A 83 -18.23 -2.13 -9.42
C VAL A 83 -17.73 -1.31 -10.59
N GLU A 84 -18.24 -0.09 -10.68
CA GLU A 84 -17.83 0.93 -11.63
C GLU A 84 -17.01 2.00 -10.92
N TRP A 85 -16.07 2.61 -11.64
CA TRP A 85 -15.36 3.79 -11.16
C TRP A 85 -16.12 5.04 -11.57
N ARG A 86 -16.41 5.91 -10.61
CA ARG A 86 -17.03 7.22 -10.83
C ARG A 86 -16.24 8.30 -10.08
N PHE A 87 -16.46 9.55 -10.44
CA PHE A 87 -15.91 10.70 -9.74
C PHE A 87 -17.02 11.34 -8.91
N THR A 88 -16.70 11.72 -7.67
CA THR A 88 -17.59 12.53 -6.85
C THR A 88 -17.56 13.99 -7.31
N GLU A 89 -18.50 14.79 -6.83
CA GLU A 89 -18.53 16.24 -7.09
C GLU A 89 -17.28 16.95 -6.55
N ALA A 90 -16.65 16.39 -5.51
CA ALA A 90 -15.38 16.86 -4.96
C ALA A 90 -14.16 16.49 -5.83
N GLY A 91 -14.34 15.72 -6.91
CA GLY A 91 -13.28 15.26 -7.80
C GLY A 91 -12.56 13.98 -7.34
N GLU A 92 -13.03 13.34 -6.26
CA GLU A 92 -12.43 12.10 -5.77
C GLU A 92 -12.88 10.90 -6.60
N ARG A 93 -11.94 10.04 -6.96
CA ARG A 93 -12.24 8.81 -7.71
C ARG A 93 -12.69 7.71 -6.75
N VAL A 94 -13.97 7.33 -6.84
CA VAL A 94 -14.60 6.35 -5.96
C VAL A 94 -15.13 5.13 -6.70
N ARG A 95 -15.28 4.04 -5.97
CA ARG A 95 -15.88 2.79 -6.43
C ARG A 95 -17.38 2.81 -6.13
N VAL A 96 -18.22 2.52 -7.11
CA VAL A 96 -19.68 2.54 -6.98
C VAL A 96 -20.24 1.17 -7.36
N SER A 97 -21.08 0.59 -6.50
CA SER A 97 -21.82 -0.65 -6.77
C SER A 97 -22.83 -0.41 -7.89
N THR A 98 -22.79 -1.21 -8.96
CA THR A 98 -23.78 -1.13 -10.05
C THR A 98 -25.18 -1.54 -9.58
N ARG A 99 -25.26 -2.34 -8.50
CA ARG A 99 -26.53 -2.86 -7.97
C ARG A 99 -27.28 -1.83 -7.13
N SER A 100 -26.60 -1.21 -6.16
CA SER A 100 -27.21 -0.29 -5.18
C SER A 100 -26.91 1.19 -5.48
N GLY A 101 -25.99 1.46 -6.40
CA GLY A 101 -25.48 2.81 -6.68
C GLY A 101 -24.66 3.40 -5.54
N ARG A 102 -24.32 2.62 -4.50
CA ARG A 102 -23.60 3.12 -3.33
C ARG A 102 -22.10 3.07 -3.50
N ILE A 103 -21.43 4.01 -2.82
CA ILE A 103 -19.98 4.11 -2.79
C ILE A 103 -19.42 3.02 -1.86
N ILE A 104 -18.46 2.25 -2.37
CA ILE A 104 -17.68 1.28 -1.59
C ILE A 104 -16.35 1.95 -1.20
N PRO A 105 -16.20 2.42 0.05
CA PRO A 105 -15.00 3.11 0.47
C PRO A 105 -13.77 2.18 0.40
N LYS A 106 -12.59 2.79 0.34
CA LYS A 106 -11.34 2.04 0.52
C LYS A 106 -11.22 1.69 2.01
N PRO A 107 -11.07 0.40 2.36
CA PRO A 107 -10.88 0.05 3.76
C PRO A 107 -9.49 0.50 4.20
N GLU A 108 -9.39 0.84 5.48
CA GLU A 108 -8.12 1.10 6.13
C GLU A 108 -7.36 -0.20 6.30
N PHE A 109 -6.11 -0.21 5.84
CA PHE A 109 -5.21 -1.34 6.01
C PHE A 109 -3.90 -0.83 6.61
N PRO A 110 -3.30 -1.55 7.58
CA PRO A 110 -2.03 -1.14 8.17
C PRO A 110 -0.96 -0.99 7.10
N ARG A 111 -0.10 0.01 7.27
CA ARG A 111 1.03 0.23 6.35
C ARG A 111 1.98 -0.97 6.42
N ALA A 112 2.67 -1.25 5.32
CA ALA A 112 3.64 -2.34 5.26
C ALA A 112 4.78 -2.19 6.27
N ASP A 113 5.12 -0.95 6.63
CA ASP A 113 6.16 -0.61 7.61
C ASP A 113 5.78 -1.01 9.04
N GLY A 114 4.53 -1.36 9.31
CA GLY A 114 4.02 -1.74 10.63
C GLY A 114 3.87 -0.57 11.61
N ILE A 115 4.26 0.64 11.21
CA ILE A 115 4.16 1.84 12.04
C ILE A 115 2.72 2.36 12.01
N ILE A 116 2.16 2.58 13.20
CA ILE A 116 0.87 3.24 13.41
C ILE A 116 1.18 4.70 13.80
N PRO A 117 0.89 5.67 12.92
CA PRO A 117 1.26 7.08 13.18
C PRO A 117 0.65 7.64 14.45
N GLU A 118 -0.56 7.22 14.82
CA GLU A 118 -1.27 7.71 16.02
C GLU A 118 -0.57 7.33 17.33
N THR A 119 0.22 6.26 17.32
CA THR A 119 0.96 5.77 18.49
C THR A 119 2.46 6.04 18.39
N TRP A 120 2.88 6.88 17.43
CA TRP A 120 4.29 7.20 17.23
C TRP A 120 4.82 8.07 18.37
N ILE A 121 6.04 7.75 18.84
CA ILE A 121 6.75 8.51 19.86
C ILE A 121 8.14 8.81 19.31
N ASP A 122 8.50 10.08 19.25
CA ASP A 122 9.78 10.52 18.71
C ASP A 122 10.94 9.99 19.57
N GLY A 123 11.90 9.34 18.92
CA GLY A 123 13.14 8.88 19.51
C GLY A 123 14.20 9.97 19.60
N PRO A 124 15.37 9.65 20.18
CA PRO A 124 16.46 10.63 20.38
C PRO A 124 17.11 11.14 19.09
N LYS A 125 16.81 10.53 17.94
CA LYS A 125 17.34 10.92 16.62
C LYS A 125 16.23 11.31 15.63
N ASP A 126 14.99 11.37 16.10
CA ASP A 126 13.86 11.79 15.28
C ASP A 126 13.68 13.30 15.43
N THR A 127 13.49 13.98 14.30
CA THR A 127 13.32 15.44 14.28
C THR A 127 11.87 15.79 14.59
N SER A 128 11.64 16.85 15.37
CA SER A 128 10.29 17.30 15.67
C SER A 128 9.57 17.77 14.40
N VAL A 129 8.24 17.71 14.42
CA VAL A 129 7.42 18.17 13.27
C VAL A 129 7.59 19.67 13.02
N GLU A 130 7.79 20.45 14.09
CA GLU A 130 7.96 21.91 14.01
C GLU A 130 9.25 22.27 13.29
N ASP A 131 10.38 21.66 13.69
CA ASP A 131 11.68 21.90 13.05
C ASP A 131 11.70 21.42 11.60
N ALA A 132 11.05 20.29 11.31
CA ALA A 132 11.01 19.73 9.96
C ALA A 132 10.16 20.54 8.96
N LEU A 133 9.12 21.23 9.45
CA LEU A 133 8.25 22.08 8.64
C LEU A 133 8.69 23.55 8.61
N GLU A 134 9.71 23.92 9.40
CA GLU A 134 10.25 25.26 9.40
C GLU A 134 10.75 25.63 8.00
N ARG A 135 10.17 26.71 7.43
CA ARG A 135 10.58 27.21 6.13
C ARG A 135 11.85 28.06 6.27
N THR A 136 12.99 27.38 6.23
CA THR A 136 14.33 28.01 6.31
C THR A 136 14.87 28.45 4.94
N TYR A 137 14.36 27.88 3.85
CA TYR A 137 14.86 28.16 2.51
C TYR A 137 14.47 29.56 2.00
N VAL A 138 15.48 30.34 1.62
CA VAL A 138 15.34 31.65 0.95
C VAL A 138 15.85 31.52 -0.49
N PRO A 139 15.00 31.74 -1.50
CA PRO A 139 15.42 31.63 -2.90
C PRO A 139 16.43 32.75 -3.24
N ARG A 140 17.63 32.35 -3.65
CA ARG A 140 18.75 33.24 -4.01
C ARG A 140 19.40 32.78 -5.31
N LEU A 141 20.09 33.71 -5.98
CA LEU A 141 20.90 33.44 -7.19
C LEU A 141 22.36 33.09 -6.81
N LYS A 142 22.54 32.25 -5.80
CA LYS A 142 23.84 31.70 -5.39
C LYS A 142 23.74 30.18 -5.36
N THR A 143 24.86 29.49 -5.57
CA THR A 143 24.88 28.04 -5.34
C THR A 143 24.99 27.74 -3.84
N LEU A 144 24.68 26.51 -3.45
CA LEU A 144 24.82 26.07 -2.06
C LEU A 144 26.27 26.19 -1.59
N GLU A 145 27.23 25.86 -2.46
CA GLU A 145 28.66 25.92 -2.15
C GLU A 145 29.11 27.36 -1.86
N GLU A 146 28.66 28.31 -2.68
CA GLU A 146 28.96 29.73 -2.49
C GLU A 146 28.37 30.24 -1.17
N GLU A 147 27.10 29.91 -0.89
CA GLU A 147 26.42 30.34 0.35
C GLU A 147 27.04 29.72 1.60
N VAL A 148 27.42 28.43 1.56
CA VAL A 148 28.08 27.76 2.69
C VAL A 148 29.50 28.28 2.89
N MET A 149 30.25 28.55 1.82
CA MET A 149 31.58 29.16 1.95
C MET A 149 31.51 30.54 2.58
N GLU A 150 30.56 31.38 2.14
CA GLU A 150 30.32 32.69 2.75
C GLU A 150 29.90 32.57 4.22
N ALA A 151 28.97 31.66 4.55
CA ALA A 151 28.49 31.45 5.92
C ALA A 151 29.59 30.95 6.87
N MET A 152 30.48 30.09 6.37
CA MET A 152 31.64 29.58 7.13
C MET A 152 32.83 30.55 7.13
N GLY A 153 32.75 31.69 6.43
CA GLY A 153 33.83 32.67 6.32
C GLY A 153 35.03 32.17 5.50
N ILE A 154 34.86 31.15 4.67
CA ILE A 154 35.91 30.58 3.84
C ILE A 154 36.15 31.49 2.63
N GLN A 155 37.40 31.94 2.46
CA GLN A 155 37.81 32.78 1.33
C GLN A 155 38.76 32.01 0.41
N GLU A 156 38.30 31.68 -0.80
CA GLU A 156 39.16 31.12 -1.84
C GLU A 156 39.63 32.24 -2.78
N THR A 157 40.94 32.46 -2.83
CA THR A 157 41.55 33.51 -3.66
C THR A 157 42.01 32.99 -5.01
N ARG A 158 42.17 31.67 -5.16
CA ARG A 158 42.57 31.02 -6.41
C ARG A 158 41.39 30.92 -7.37
N ARG A 159 41.66 31.00 -8.67
CA ARG A 159 40.65 30.80 -9.72
C ARG A 159 40.87 29.46 -10.42
N HIS A 160 39.78 28.75 -10.71
CA HIS A 160 39.83 27.50 -11.46
C HIS A 160 40.44 27.74 -12.86
N LYS A 161 41.44 26.93 -13.23
CA LYS A 161 42.09 27.02 -14.54
C LYS A 161 41.18 26.44 -15.63
N LYS A 162 41.30 26.93 -16.86
CA LYS A 162 40.52 26.39 -17.99
C LYS A 162 40.87 24.91 -18.21
N VAL A 163 39.85 24.08 -18.33
CA VAL A 163 39.95 22.64 -18.65
C VAL A 163 39.14 22.34 -19.90
N TYR A 164 39.52 21.30 -20.63
CA TYR A 164 38.80 20.82 -21.82
C TYR A 164 37.99 19.57 -21.45
N TRP A 165 36.76 19.50 -21.96
CA TRP A 165 35.87 18.35 -21.84
C TRP A 165 35.60 17.85 -23.26
N TYR A 166 35.85 16.57 -23.52
CA TYR A 166 35.70 15.91 -24.82
C TYR A 166 35.00 14.56 -24.66
#